data_AF-A0A952FLD3-F1
#
_entry.id   AF-A0A952FLD3-F1
#
_cell.length_a   1.000
_cell.length_b   1.000
_cell.length_c   1.000
_cell.angle_alpha   90.00
_cell.angle_beta   90.00
_cell.angle_gamma   90.00
#
_symmetry.space_group_name_H-M   'P 1'
#
loop_
_entity.id
_entity.type
_entity.pdbx_description
1 polymer ?
#
loop_
_entity_poly.entity_id
_entity_poly.type
_entity_poly.pdbx_seq_one_letter_code
_entity_poly.pdbx_strand_id
1 'polypeptide(L)'
;MARPQLDLFPPAVRARLVAADQTHLTKGGRTDWTGRDCLHLVRSGWLAQFRTLTDGRRHILRFLMPGDLVGLTAQFSGTAPAPAVALTEARVAAVPVVELIDPGSAASLQQVCAILALENVRAHETLLSLGCLGADERLAALLLSLFERAEARDLVSDRGLRLPLTQQDIADALGISPVHTNRMVMKLQRAGLVRLKSEWLQIFDGPGLEAVAQWPRPMAWTRRSDQASARLAEVQQTPRPKAPPRPEHAARRILVVEDDQFLALHMQAILSSLGFEVLGPAPSLESGLRLVAETDRLDAAVLDVRLDQGQRVFPVARMLQQRRIPFSFMTGYTDPELDGFEAPVIQKPLETDSVAAVIEQLIH
;
A
#
# COMPACT_ATOMS: atom_id res chain seq x y z
N MET A 1 1.44 -7.31 -21.49
CA MET A 1 2.22 -8.09 -20.51
C MET A 1 2.22 -7.40 -19.16
N ALA A 2 1.51 -7.94 -18.17
CA ALA A 2 1.35 -7.31 -16.85
C ALA A 2 2.70 -7.19 -16.09
N ARG A 3 3.33 -6.02 -16.04
CA ARG A 3 4.62 -5.86 -15.33
C ARG A 3 4.52 -6.33 -13.85
N PRO A 4 5.51 -7.07 -13.34
CA PRO A 4 5.63 -7.37 -11.92
C PRO A 4 5.56 -6.09 -11.08
N GLN A 5 4.88 -6.15 -9.93
CA GLN A 5 4.84 -5.01 -9.01
C GLN A 5 6.25 -4.60 -8.56
N LEU A 6 7.13 -5.59 -8.39
CA LEU A 6 8.54 -5.37 -8.06
C LEU A 6 9.24 -4.45 -9.08
N ASP A 7 8.88 -4.49 -10.36
CA ASP A 7 9.52 -3.68 -11.41
C ASP A 7 9.10 -2.21 -11.40
N LEU A 8 8.13 -1.85 -10.56
CA LEU A 8 7.78 -0.45 -10.30
C LEU A 8 8.82 0.22 -9.39
N PHE A 9 9.66 -0.55 -8.69
CA PHE A 9 10.69 0.00 -7.82
C PHE A 9 12.04 0.23 -8.54
N PRO A 10 12.83 1.23 -8.10
CA PRO A 10 14.20 1.46 -8.56
C PRO A 10 15.08 0.22 -8.34
N PRO A 11 16.13 0.02 -9.15
CA PRO A 11 17.06 -1.10 -8.98
C PRO A 11 17.58 -1.28 -7.55
N ALA A 12 17.90 -0.18 -6.84
CA ALA A 12 18.38 -0.24 -5.46
C ALA A 12 17.32 -0.79 -4.48
N VAL A 13 16.08 -0.33 -4.59
CA VAL A 13 14.96 -0.79 -3.74
C VAL A 13 14.63 -2.25 -4.04
N ARG A 14 14.64 -2.64 -5.32
CA ARG A 14 14.49 -4.06 -5.73
C ARG A 14 15.59 -4.93 -5.12
N ALA A 15 16.84 -4.50 -5.19
CA ALA A 15 17.96 -5.25 -4.62
C ALA A 15 17.81 -5.45 -3.10
N ARG A 16 17.35 -4.43 -2.36
CA ARG A 16 17.06 -4.55 -0.91
C ARG A 16 15.96 -5.56 -0.63
N LEU A 17 14.82 -5.45 -1.32
CA LEU A 17 13.69 -6.39 -1.19
C LEU A 17 14.10 -7.85 -1.50
N VAL A 18 15.00 -8.03 -2.47
CA VAL A 18 15.52 -9.33 -2.89
C VAL A 18 16.48 -9.93 -1.85
N ALA A 19 17.30 -9.09 -1.23
CA ALA A 19 18.33 -9.47 -0.25
C ALA A 19 17.80 -9.63 1.18
N ALA A 20 16.60 -9.12 1.46
CA ALA A 20 15.98 -9.18 2.78
C ALA A 20 15.77 -10.61 3.28
N ASP A 21 15.75 -10.75 4.61
CA ASP A 21 15.47 -12.00 5.28
C ASP A 21 14.10 -12.54 4.87
N GLN A 22 14.05 -13.86 4.70
CA GLN A 22 12.88 -14.55 4.15
C GLN A 22 12.30 -15.49 5.20
N THR A 23 11.00 -15.34 5.41
CA THR A 23 10.21 -16.32 6.17
C THR A 23 9.81 -17.45 5.25
N HIS A 24 10.11 -18.68 5.68
CA HIS A 24 9.67 -19.89 5.01
C HIS A 24 8.26 -20.28 5.48
N LEU A 25 7.36 -20.54 4.52
CA LEU A 25 6.02 -21.01 4.77
C LEU A 25 5.84 -22.37 4.10
N THR A 26 5.50 -23.38 4.90
CA THR A 26 5.12 -24.70 4.38
C THR A 26 3.74 -24.64 3.74
N LYS A 27 3.42 -25.57 2.85
CA LYS A 27 2.08 -25.68 2.25
C LYS A 27 1.00 -25.81 3.35
N GLY A 28 0.01 -24.94 3.31
CA GLY A 28 -1.05 -24.80 4.34
C GLY A 28 -0.67 -23.89 5.51
N GLY A 29 0.59 -23.49 5.62
CA GLY A 29 1.07 -22.49 6.58
C GLY A 29 0.41 -21.12 6.33
N ARG A 30 0.19 -20.38 7.41
CA ARG A 30 -0.49 -19.08 7.39
C ARG A 30 0.46 -17.95 7.74
N THR A 31 0.19 -16.78 7.20
CA THR A 31 0.84 -15.52 7.59
C THR A 31 -0.21 -14.43 7.78
N ASP A 32 -0.10 -13.73 8.90
CA ASP A 32 -0.88 -12.54 9.21
C ASP A 32 -0.10 -11.26 8.89
N TRP A 33 1.00 -11.38 8.13
CA TRP A 33 1.87 -10.27 7.72
C TRP A 33 2.45 -9.53 8.94
N THR A 34 3.26 -10.26 9.73
CA THR A 34 3.90 -9.70 10.94
C THR A 34 4.82 -8.53 10.59
N GLY A 35 4.71 -7.43 11.35
CA GLY A 35 5.38 -6.15 11.07
C GLY A 35 4.45 -5.22 10.30
N ARG A 36 3.62 -4.44 11.03
CA ARG A 36 2.60 -3.56 10.42
C ARG A 36 3.20 -2.58 9.44
N ASP A 37 4.46 -2.20 9.66
CA ASP A 37 5.17 -1.19 8.87
C ASP A 37 6.09 -1.82 7.81
N CYS A 38 5.85 -3.09 7.45
CA CYS A 38 6.64 -3.81 6.47
C CYS A 38 5.92 -3.94 5.12
N LEU A 39 6.72 -3.84 4.06
CA LEU A 39 6.36 -4.33 2.74
C LEU A 39 6.83 -5.78 2.60
N HIS A 40 5.91 -6.66 2.21
CA HIS A 40 6.18 -8.07 2.02
C HIS A 40 6.27 -8.40 0.54
N LEU A 41 7.34 -9.07 0.13
CA LEU A 41 7.56 -9.56 -1.23
C LEU A 41 7.46 -11.08 -1.27
N VAL A 42 6.58 -11.61 -2.12
CA VAL A 42 6.57 -13.05 -2.42
C VAL A 42 7.77 -13.38 -3.29
N ARG A 43 8.74 -14.11 -2.75
CA ARG A 43 9.99 -14.50 -3.44
C ARG A 43 9.82 -15.78 -4.23
N SER A 44 9.09 -16.75 -3.68
CA SER A 44 8.80 -18.02 -4.34
C SER A 44 7.49 -18.61 -3.82
N GLY A 45 6.89 -19.49 -4.61
CA GLY A 45 5.66 -20.18 -4.26
C GLY A 45 4.39 -19.36 -4.49
N TRP A 46 3.25 -19.94 -4.13
CA TRP A 46 1.94 -19.33 -4.27
C TRP A 46 1.27 -19.16 -2.91
N LEU A 47 0.58 -18.05 -2.72
CA LEU A 47 -0.27 -17.82 -1.56
C LEU A 47 -1.67 -17.37 -2.00
N ALA A 48 -2.65 -17.54 -1.12
CA ALA A 48 -3.98 -16.96 -1.28
C ALA A 48 -4.30 -16.06 -0.08
N GLN A 49 -4.58 -14.77 -0.33
CA GLN A 49 -5.19 -13.90 0.65
C GLN A 49 -6.69 -14.18 0.71
N PHE A 50 -7.22 -14.32 1.92
CA PHE A 50 -8.61 -14.69 2.12
C PHE A 50 -9.24 -13.98 3.31
N ARG A 51 -10.57 -13.99 3.34
CA ARG A 51 -11.37 -13.69 4.52
C ARG A 51 -12.29 -14.87 4.81
N THR A 52 -12.55 -15.09 6.09
CA THR A 52 -13.54 -16.06 6.55
C THR A 52 -14.67 -15.29 7.19
N LEU A 53 -15.89 -15.55 6.73
CA LEU A 53 -17.13 -15.00 7.27
C LEU A 53 -17.47 -15.70 8.60
N THR A 54 -18.37 -15.10 9.36
CA THR A 54 -18.83 -15.66 10.65
C THR A 54 -19.52 -17.01 10.51
N ASP A 55 -20.10 -17.30 9.34
CA ASP A 55 -20.71 -18.59 9.00
C ASP A 55 -19.71 -19.64 8.50
N GLY A 56 -18.41 -19.34 8.53
CA GLY A 56 -17.32 -20.22 8.13
C GLY A 56 -17.03 -20.24 6.62
N ARG A 57 -17.83 -19.56 5.80
CA ARG A 57 -17.51 -19.44 4.36
C ARG A 57 -16.22 -18.64 4.17
N ARG A 58 -15.37 -19.12 3.28
CA ARG A 58 -14.12 -18.49 2.88
C ARG A 58 -14.29 -17.79 1.53
N HIS A 59 -13.76 -16.59 1.40
CA HIS A 59 -13.61 -15.93 0.11
C HIS A 59 -12.14 -15.60 -0.13
N ILE A 60 -11.60 -16.03 -1.27
CA ILE A 60 -10.24 -15.68 -1.69
C ILE A 60 -10.30 -14.32 -2.37
N LEU A 61 -9.56 -13.36 -1.81
CA LEU A 61 -9.47 -12.00 -2.32
C LEU A 61 -8.42 -11.89 -3.43
N ARG A 62 -7.31 -12.61 -3.29
CA ARG A 62 -6.17 -12.51 -4.21
C ARG A 62 -5.31 -13.77 -4.17
N PHE A 63 -4.91 -14.25 -5.33
CA PHE A 63 -3.80 -15.19 -5.47
C PHE A 63 -2.51 -14.39 -5.63
N LEU A 64 -1.51 -14.70 -4.81
CA LEU A 64 -0.18 -14.11 -4.82
C LEU A 64 0.82 -15.08 -5.42
N MET A 65 1.72 -14.55 -6.24
CA MET A 65 2.79 -15.30 -6.91
C MET A 65 4.12 -14.55 -6.79
N PRO A 66 5.25 -15.15 -7.20
CA PRO A 66 6.55 -14.49 -7.13
C PRO A 66 6.53 -13.09 -7.75
N GLY A 67 7.05 -12.09 -7.05
CA GLY A 67 7.06 -10.69 -7.48
C GLY A 67 5.84 -9.86 -7.06
N ASP A 68 4.84 -10.46 -6.41
CA ASP A 68 3.72 -9.71 -5.82
C ASP A 68 4.09 -9.13 -4.44
N LEU A 69 3.52 -7.96 -4.14
CA LEU A 69 3.72 -7.20 -2.92
C LEU A 69 2.47 -7.21 -2.04
N VAL A 70 2.67 -7.15 -0.73
CA VAL A 70 1.62 -7.01 0.28
C VAL A 70 2.07 -6.06 1.37
N GLY A 71 1.16 -5.28 1.96
CA GLY A 71 1.46 -4.42 3.11
C GLY A 71 1.45 -2.93 2.81
N LEU A 72 1.55 -2.52 1.54
CA LEU A 72 1.61 -1.10 1.20
C LEU A 72 0.33 -0.34 1.58
N THR A 73 -0.85 -0.88 1.24
CA THR A 73 -2.14 -0.27 1.61
C THR A 73 -2.33 -0.18 3.14
N ALA A 74 -1.76 -1.12 3.90
CA ALA A 74 -1.86 -1.11 5.35
C ALA A 74 -1.12 0.08 5.99
N GLN A 75 -0.05 0.56 5.34
CA GLN A 75 0.70 1.75 5.79
C GLN A 75 -0.16 3.01 5.84
N PHE A 76 -1.13 3.12 4.92
CA PHE A 76 -1.94 4.34 4.76
C PHE A 76 -3.32 4.24 5.39
N SER A 77 -3.81 3.02 5.62
CA SER A 77 -5.17 2.80 6.10
C SER A 77 -5.24 2.41 7.58
N GLY A 78 -4.10 2.17 8.23
CA GLY A 78 -4.02 1.59 9.58
C GLY A 78 -4.62 0.17 9.68
N THR A 79 -5.05 -0.41 8.56
CA THR A 79 -5.73 -1.70 8.51
C THR A 79 -4.78 -2.78 8.04
N ALA A 80 -4.55 -3.78 8.89
CA ALA A 80 -3.67 -4.91 8.56
C ALA A 80 -4.14 -5.62 7.26
N PRO A 81 -3.20 -6.07 6.40
CA PRO A 81 -3.55 -6.80 5.19
C PRO A 81 -4.34 -8.08 5.53
N ALA A 82 -5.16 -8.54 4.58
CA ALA A 82 -5.84 -9.81 4.77
C ALA A 82 -4.84 -10.97 4.89
N PRO A 83 -5.02 -11.90 5.85
CA PRO A 83 -4.10 -12.99 6.06
C PRO A 83 -4.02 -13.86 4.82
N ALA A 84 -2.90 -14.56 4.68
CA ALA A 84 -2.70 -15.47 3.56
C ALA A 84 -2.35 -16.88 4.02
N VAL A 85 -2.71 -17.84 3.18
CA VAL A 85 -2.31 -19.24 3.30
C VAL A 85 -1.39 -19.61 2.13
N ALA A 86 -0.32 -20.32 2.40
CA ALA A 86 0.59 -20.83 1.39
C ALA A 86 -0.03 -22.03 0.66
N LEU A 87 -0.19 -21.92 -0.66
CA LEU A 87 -0.73 -22.99 -1.53
C LEU A 87 0.36 -23.98 -1.98
N THR A 88 1.61 -23.52 -1.94
CA THR A 88 2.83 -24.31 -2.11
C THR A 88 3.81 -23.97 -1.00
N GLU A 89 4.94 -24.67 -0.91
CA GLU A 89 6.10 -24.12 -0.20
C GLU A 89 6.40 -22.72 -0.75
N ALA A 90 6.53 -21.74 0.14
CA ALA A 90 6.64 -20.33 -0.21
C ALA A 90 7.70 -19.63 0.64
N ARG A 91 8.29 -18.58 0.07
CA ARG A 91 9.21 -17.68 0.78
C ARG A 91 8.74 -16.25 0.63
N VAL A 92 8.66 -15.54 1.74
CA VAL A 92 8.22 -14.15 1.80
C VAL A 92 9.31 -13.32 2.47
N ALA A 93 9.82 -12.32 1.75
CA ALA A 93 10.70 -11.31 2.32
C ALA A 93 9.86 -10.21 2.99
N ALA A 94 10.34 -9.66 4.09
CA ALA A 94 9.74 -8.52 4.76
C ALA A 94 10.78 -7.41 4.92
N VAL A 95 10.45 -6.18 4.52
CA VAL A 95 11.33 -5.02 4.71
C VAL A 95 10.51 -3.85 5.24
N PRO A 96 10.98 -3.15 6.28
CA PRO A 96 10.32 -1.94 6.76
C PRO A 96 10.14 -0.91 5.63
N VAL A 97 8.97 -0.30 5.56
CA VAL A 97 8.60 0.66 4.51
C VAL A 97 9.49 1.89 4.56
N VAL A 98 9.88 2.33 5.76
CA VAL A 98 10.87 3.40 6.01
C VAL A 98 12.21 3.17 5.32
N GLU A 99 12.59 1.91 5.08
CA GLU A 99 13.84 1.57 4.41
C GLU A 99 13.74 1.58 2.88
N LEU A 100 12.51 1.51 2.34
CA LEU A 100 12.25 1.35 0.92
C LEU A 100 11.75 2.61 0.25
N ILE A 101 11.01 3.43 0.99
CA ILE A 101 10.32 4.61 0.49
C ILE A 101 10.94 5.81 1.19
N ASP A 102 11.53 6.70 0.39
CA ASP A 102 11.90 8.03 0.84
C ASP A 102 10.70 8.96 0.57
N PRO A 103 9.90 9.30 1.59
CA PRO A 103 8.76 10.20 1.44
C PRO A 103 9.14 11.63 1.04
N GLY A 104 10.42 12.03 1.20
CA GLY A 104 10.95 13.28 0.64
C GLY A 104 11.23 13.21 -0.86
N SER A 105 11.28 12.01 -1.43
CA SER A 105 11.53 11.77 -2.85
C SER A 105 10.23 11.67 -3.63
N ALA A 106 10.02 12.62 -4.55
CA ALA A 106 8.90 12.59 -5.49
C ALA A 106 8.85 11.29 -6.31
N ALA A 107 10.01 10.69 -6.61
CA ALA A 107 10.08 9.42 -7.32
C ALA A 107 9.54 8.26 -6.47
N SER A 108 9.87 8.20 -5.18
CA SER A 108 9.36 7.18 -4.26
C SER A 108 7.85 7.31 -4.05
N LEU A 109 7.34 8.53 -3.87
CA LEU A 109 5.89 8.77 -3.77
C LEU A 109 5.14 8.34 -5.03
N GLN A 110 5.68 8.65 -6.22
CA GLN A 110 5.09 8.21 -7.49
C GLN A 110 5.00 6.69 -7.59
N GLN A 111 6.01 5.96 -7.11
CA GLN A 111 6.02 4.49 -7.12
C GLN A 111 4.97 3.90 -6.18
N VAL A 112 4.86 4.46 -4.98
CA VAL A 112 3.80 4.12 -4.03
C VAL A 112 2.44 4.33 -4.66
N CYS A 113 2.19 5.50 -5.25
CA CYS A 113 0.94 5.79 -5.94
C CYS A 113 0.67 4.81 -7.09
N ALA A 114 1.68 4.43 -7.87
CA ALA A 114 1.54 3.46 -8.96
C ALA A 114 1.14 2.07 -8.45
N ILE A 115 1.75 1.59 -7.35
CA ILE A 115 1.42 0.30 -6.75
C ILE A 115 -0.02 0.33 -6.19
N LEU A 116 -0.38 1.37 -5.43
CA LEU A 116 -1.73 1.53 -4.87
C LEU A 116 -2.79 1.64 -5.96
N ALA A 117 -2.53 2.39 -7.03
CA ALA A 117 -3.42 2.49 -8.18
C ALA A 117 -3.62 1.13 -8.87
N LEU A 118 -2.55 0.32 -9.00
CA LEU A 118 -2.65 -1.03 -9.53
C LEU A 118 -3.49 -1.96 -8.63
N GLU A 119 -3.31 -1.88 -7.30
CA GLU A 119 -4.14 -2.64 -6.36
C GLU A 119 -5.61 -2.22 -6.43
N ASN A 120 -5.88 -0.92 -6.53
CA ASN A 120 -7.21 -0.36 -6.65
C ASN A 120 -7.91 -0.81 -7.95
N VAL A 121 -7.20 -0.74 -9.09
CA VAL A 121 -7.72 -1.24 -10.37
C VAL A 121 -8.09 -2.71 -10.22
N ARG A 122 -7.18 -3.57 -9.74
CA ARG A 122 -7.44 -5.01 -9.56
C ARG A 122 -8.65 -5.28 -8.65
N ALA A 123 -8.81 -4.51 -7.58
CA ALA A 123 -9.95 -4.64 -6.68
C ALA A 123 -11.27 -4.34 -7.41
N HIS A 124 -11.33 -3.26 -8.20
CA HIS A 124 -12.49 -2.94 -9.03
C HIS A 124 -12.77 -4.02 -10.09
N GLU A 125 -11.74 -4.60 -10.71
CA GLU A 125 -11.91 -5.70 -11.67
C GLU A 125 -12.56 -6.92 -11.01
N THR A 126 -12.10 -7.29 -9.81
CA THR A 126 -12.71 -8.38 -9.03
C THR A 126 -14.17 -8.05 -8.68
N LEU A 127 -14.48 -6.81 -8.28
CA LEU A 127 -15.86 -6.41 -7.94
C LEU A 127 -16.79 -6.49 -9.15
N LEU A 128 -16.37 -5.98 -10.31
CA LEU A 128 -17.14 -6.08 -11.55
C LEU A 128 -17.32 -7.53 -11.99
N SER A 129 -16.27 -8.35 -11.87
CA SER A 129 -16.34 -9.78 -12.16
C SER A 129 -17.41 -10.46 -11.31
N LEU A 130 -17.38 -10.26 -9.99
CA LEU A 130 -18.36 -10.84 -9.06
C LEU A 130 -19.79 -10.28 -9.23
N GLY A 131 -19.92 -9.00 -9.60
CA GLY A 131 -21.20 -8.31 -9.70
C GLY A 131 -21.92 -8.45 -11.03
N CYS A 132 -21.20 -8.65 -12.13
CA CYS A 132 -21.77 -8.57 -13.49
C CYS A 132 -21.57 -9.82 -14.34
N LEU A 133 -20.49 -10.57 -14.16
CA LEU A 133 -20.16 -11.69 -15.04
C LEU A 133 -20.84 -12.99 -14.61
N GLY A 134 -21.17 -13.85 -15.56
CA GLY A 134 -21.57 -15.24 -15.36
C GLY A 134 -20.43 -16.13 -14.82
N ALA A 135 -20.76 -17.30 -14.27
CA ALA A 135 -19.77 -18.14 -13.59
C ALA A 135 -18.63 -18.66 -14.48
N ASP A 136 -18.92 -18.97 -15.75
CA ASP A 136 -17.93 -19.35 -16.76
C ASP A 136 -17.09 -18.17 -17.22
N GLU A 137 -17.69 -17.00 -17.36
CA GLU A 137 -17.01 -15.74 -17.70
C GLU A 137 -16.02 -15.35 -16.59
N ARG A 138 -16.45 -15.43 -15.32
CA ARG A 138 -15.58 -15.20 -14.15
C ARG A 138 -14.42 -16.19 -14.12
N LEU A 139 -14.67 -17.48 -14.41
CA LEU A 139 -13.63 -18.49 -14.45
C LEU A 139 -12.62 -18.20 -15.59
N ALA A 140 -13.11 -17.88 -16.78
CA ALA A 140 -12.26 -17.52 -17.92
C ALA A 140 -11.39 -16.30 -17.60
N ALA A 141 -11.99 -15.24 -17.04
CA ALA A 141 -11.29 -14.03 -16.61
C ALA A 141 -10.22 -14.31 -15.54
N LEU A 142 -10.52 -15.16 -14.54
CA LEU A 142 -9.56 -15.56 -13.53
C LEU A 142 -8.36 -16.31 -14.13
N LEU A 143 -8.62 -17.33 -14.96
CA LEU A 143 -7.56 -18.14 -15.57
C LEU A 143 -6.67 -17.30 -16.50
N LEU A 144 -7.28 -16.41 -17.31
CA LEU A 144 -6.55 -15.50 -18.18
C LEU A 144 -5.68 -14.53 -17.37
N SER A 145 -6.25 -13.89 -16.34
CA SER A 145 -5.52 -12.96 -15.47
C SER A 145 -4.31 -13.63 -14.79
N LEU A 146 -4.49 -14.85 -14.26
CA LEU A 146 -3.39 -15.60 -13.65
C LEU A 146 -2.32 -15.99 -14.66
N PHE A 147 -2.71 -16.39 -15.88
CA PHE A 147 -1.79 -16.77 -16.94
C PHE A 147 -0.97 -15.58 -17.43
N GLU A 148 -1.59 -14.45 -17.74
CA GLU A 148 -0.89 -13.23 -18.19
C GLU A 148 0.04 -12.66 -17.12
N ARG A 149 -0.37 -12.72 -15.83
CA ARG A 149 0.48 -12.32 -14.72
C ARG A 149 1.68 -13.25 -14.59
N ALA A 150 1.49 -14.55 -14.75
CA ALA A 150 2.57 -15.53 -14.70
C ALA A 150 3.53 -15.37 -15.88
N GLU A 151 3.01 -15.15 -17.09
CA GLU A 151 3.80 -14.97 -18.31
C GLU A 151 4.71 -13.75 -18.18
N ALA A 152 4.18 -12.63 -17.69
CA ALA A 152 4.97 -11.42 -17.48
C ALA A 152 6.00 -11.52 -16.33
N ARG A 153 6.08 -12.67 -15.66
CA ARG A 153 7.06 -13.02 -14.61
C ARG A 153 7.93 -14.21 -15.02
N ASP A 154 7.86 -14.63 -16.29
CA ASP A 154 8.56 -15.81 -16.81
C ASP A 154 8.25 -17.11 -16.04
N LEU A 155 7.03 -17.22 -15.51
CA LEU A 155 6.55 -18.40 -14.76
C LEU A 155 5.79 -19.41 -15.63
N VAL A 156 5.59 -19.09 -16.91
CA VAL A 156 4.95 -19.97 -17.90
C VAL A 156 6.05 -20.71 -18.66
N SER A 157 5.90 -22.03 -18.76
CA SER A 157 6.80 -22.90 -19.53
C SER A 157 6.11 -23.42 -20.79
N ASP A 158 6.83 -24.18 -21.63
CA ASP A 158 6.24 -24.90 -22.76
C ASP A 158 5.09 -25.85 -22.36
N ARG A 159 5.09 -26.33 -21.10
CA ARG A 159 4.02 -27.17 -20.55
C ARG A 159 2.80 -26.37 -20.10
N GLY A 160 2.86 -25.04 -20.13
CA GLY A 160 1.87 -24.12 -19.59
C GLY A 160 2.26 -23.55 -18.23
N LEU A 161 1.27 -23.04 -17.52
CA LEU A 161 1.40 -22.51 -16.17
C LEU A 161 1.19 -23.61 -15.14
N ARG A 162 2.13 -23.78 -14.21
CA ARG A 162 1.88 -24.58 -13.02
C ARG A 162 0.95 -23.80 -12.08
N LEU A 163 -0.30 -24.25 -11.97
CA LEU A 163 -1.39 -23.64 -11.23
C LEU A 163 -1.76 -24.50 -10.01
N PRO A 164 -1.19 -24.24 -8.81
CA PRO A 164 -1.37 -25.05 -7.62
C PRO A 164 -2.69 -24.73 -6.88
N LEU A 165 -3.79 -24.55 -7.63
CA LEU A 165 -5.09 -24.21 -7.09
C LEU A 165 -5.98 -25.46 -7.02
N THR A 166 -6.61 -25.69 -5.87
CA THR A 166 -7.65 -26.73 -5.76
C THR A 166 -8.97 -26.23 -6.35
N GLN A 167 -9.90 -27.15 -6.61
CA GLN A 167 -11.27 -26.77 -7.00
C GLN A 167 -11.95 -25.91 -5.93
N GLN A 168 -11.63 -26.14 -4.66
CA GLN A 168 -12.12 -25.32 -3.55
C GLN A 168 -11.56 -23.90 -3.61
N ASP A 169 -10.26 -23.74 -3.90
CA ASP A 169 -9.66 -22.41 -4.00
C ASP A 169 -10.27 -21.60 -5.16
N ILE A 170 -10.48 -22.25 -6.31
CA ILE A 170 -11.14 -21.61 -7.45
C ILE A 170 -12.59 -21.25 -7.08
N ALA A 171 -13.32 -22.15 -6.41
CA ALA A 171 -14.69 -21.88 -5.94
C ALA A 171 -14.77 -20.68 -5.00
N ASP A 172 -13.86 -20.62 -4.02
CA ASP A 172 -13.79 -19.56 -3.04
C ASP A 172 -13.39 -18.21 -3.66
N ALA A 173 -12.60 -18.21 -4.73
CA ALA A 173 -12.28 -16.98 -5.49
C ALA A 173 -13.46 -16.51 -6.35
N LEU A 174 -14.23 -17.42 -6.93
CA LEU A 174 -15.33 -17.11 -7.86
C LEU A 174 -16.69 -16.90 -7.18
N GLY A 175 -16.78 -17.15 -5.86
CA GLY A 175 -18.02 -17.04 -5.09
C GLY A 175 -19.09 -18.06 -5.49
N ILE A 176 -18.68 -19.25 -5.93
CA ILE A 176 -19.59 -20.33 -6.37
C ILE A 176 -19.27 -21.65 -5.66
N SER A 177 -20.13 -22.65 -5.79
CA SER A 177 -19.86 -23.96 -5.19
C SER A 177 -18.76 -24.72 -5.95
N PRO A 178 -17.96 -25.57 -5.30
CA PRO A 178 -16.95 -26.42 -5.96
C PRO A 178 -17.54 -27.29 -7.07
N VAL A 179 -18.76 -27.78 -6.88
CA VAL A 179 -19.48 -28.57 -7.89
C VAL A 179 -19.78 -27.69 -9.12
N HIS A 180 -20.19 -26.44 -8.93
CA HIS A 180 -20.41 -25.51 -10.04
C HIS A 180 -19.09 -25.14 -10.73
N THR A 181 -18.02 -24.88 -9.96
CA THR A 181 -16.67 -24.66 -10.47
C THR A 181 -16.22 -25.78 -11.39
N ASN A 182 -16.37 -27.05 -10.97
CA ASN A 182 -16.01 -28.20 -11.79
C ASN A 182 -16.79 -28.22 -13.11
N ARG A 183 -18.12 -27.96 -13.07
CA ARG A 183 -18.93 -27.84 -14.29
C ARG A 183 -18.40 -26.75 -15.24
N MET A 184 -17.98 -25.60 -14.71
CA MET A 184 -17.45 -24.50 -15.53
C MET A 184 -16.08 -24.85 -16.12
N VAL A 185 -15.19 -25.48 -15.34
CA VAL A 185 -13.89 -25.98 -15.85
C VAL A 185 -14.11 -26.98 -16.98
N MET A 186 -15.03 -27.94 -16.81
CA MET A 186 -15.38 -28.90 -17.87
C MET A 186 -15.96 -28.23 -19.11
N LYS A 187 -16.76 -27.17 -18.95
CA LYS A 187 -17.30 -26.38 -20.07
C LYS A 187 -16.17 -25.78 -20.91
N LEU A 188 -15.22 -25.09 -20.27
CA LEU A 188 -14.07 -24.48 -20.97
C LEU A 188 -13.15 -25.54 -21.62
N GLN A 189 -12.96 -26.70 -20.97
CA GLN A 189 -12.17 -27.80 -21.53
C GLN A 189 -12.83 -28.46 -22.75
N ARG A 190 -14.16 -28.67 -22.70
CA ARG A 190 -14.93 -29.23 -23.83
C ARG A 190 -14.97 -28.29 -25.03
N ALA A 191 -14.96 -26.98 -24.78
CA ALA A 191 -14.83 -25.97 -25.82
C ALA A 191 -13.41 -25.89 -26.41
N GLY A 192 -12.45 -26.67 -25.90
CA GLY A 192 -11.07 -26.67 -26.40
C GLY A 192 -10.26 -25.42 -26.03
N LEU A 193 -10.77 -24.56 -25.16
CA LEU A 193 -10.13 -23.28 -24.83
C LEU A 193 -8.92 -23.47 -23.91
N VAL A 194 -9.05 -24.36 -22.93
CA VAL A 194 -8.03 -24.63 -21.90
C VAL A 194 -7.91 -26.12 -21.59
N ARG A 195 -6.80 -26.51 -20.97
CA ARG A 195 -6.67 -27.77 -20.22
C ARG A 195 -6.16 -27.47 -18.83
N LEU A 196 -6.92 -27.88 -17.83
CA LEU A 196 -6.54 -27.81 -16.42
C LEU A 196 -6.44 -29.23 -15.87
N LYS A 197 -5.23 -29.78 -15.78
CA LYS A 197 -4.98 -31.17 -15.33
C LYS A 197 -3.66 -31.27 -14.58
N SER A 198 -3.64 -32.02 -13.49
CA SER A 198 -2.41 -32.31 -12.72
C SER A 198 -1.62 -31.05 -12.31
N GLU A 199 -2.31 -30.02 -11.80
CA GLU A 199 -1.75 -28.69 -11.48
C GLU A 199 -1.21 -27.88 -12.69
N TRP A 200 -1.52 -28.26 -13.92
CA TRP A 200 -1.11 -27.51 -15.11
C TRP A 200 -2.29 -26.88 -15.82
N LEU A 201 -2.20 -25.57 -16.06
CA LEU A 201 -3.07 -24.80 -16.93
C LEU A 201 -2.38 -24.59 -18.28
N GLN A 202 -3.00 -25.07 -19.34
CA GLN A 202 -2.66 -24.76 -20.72
C GLN A 202 -3.82 -23.96 -21.34
N ILE A 203 -3.50 -22.85 -22.01
CA ILE A 203 -4.46 -22.10 -22.82
C ILE A 203 -4.16 -22.45 -24.28
N PHE A 204 -5.13 -23.03 -24.99
CA PHE A 204 -4.98 -23.38 -26.41
C PHE A 204 -5.57 -22.33 -27.34
N ASP A 205 -6.65 -21.69 -26.91
CA ASP A 205 -7.31 -20.61 -27.63
C ASP A 205 -7.48 -19.40 -26.72
N GLY A 206 -6.45 -18.55 -26.71
CA GLY A 206 -6.44 -17.29 -25.96
C GLY A 206 -7.56 -16.35 -26.41
N PRO A 207 -7.71 -16.05 -27.71
CA PRO A 207 -8.80 -15.21 -28.22
C PRO A 207 -10.20 -15.74 -27.88
N GLY A 208 -10.42 -17.06 -27.99
CA GLY A 208 -11.69 -17.68 -27.60
C GLY A 208 -11.95 -17.57 -26.09
N LEU A 209 -10.92 -17.74 -25.26
CA LEU A 209 -11.03 -17.55 -23.82
C LEU A 209 -11.28 -16.07 -23.44
N GLU A 210 -10.65 -15.13 -24.13
CA GLU A 210 -10.91 -13.69 -24.01
C GLU A 210 -12.36 -13.35 -24.35
N ALA A 211 -12.91 -13.94 -25.43
CA ALA A 211 -14.30 -13.75 -25.82
C ALA A 211 -15.28 -14.27 -24.75
N VAL A 212 -14.99 -15.43 -24.14
CA VAL A 212 -15.80 -15.97 -23.03
C VAL A 212 -15.70 -15.10 -21.78
N ALA A 213 -14.54 -14.53 -21.47
CA ALA A 213 -14.40 -13.67 -20.31
C ALA A 213 -15.32 -12.43 -20.36
N GLN A 214 -15.85 -12.07 -21.54
CA GLN A 214 -16.64 -10.86 -21.81
C GLN A 214 -15.98 -9.57 -21.28
N TRP A 215 -14.67 -9.63 -21.09
CA TRP A 215 -13.93 -8.68 -20.31
C TRP A 215 -12.98 -7.91 -21.24
N PRO A 216 -13.04 -6.57 -21.30
CA PRO A 216 -11.99 -5.81 -21.96
C PRO A 216 -10.72 -6.03 -21.14
N ARG A 217 -9.80 -6.86 -21.66
CA ARG A 217 -8.52 -7.31 -21.06
C ARG A 217 -8.20 -6.71 -19.68
N PRO A 218 -8.02 -7.53 -18.61
CA PRO A 218 -7.64 -7.01 -17.30
C PRO A 218 -6.49 -6.03 -17.52
N MET A 219 -6.66 -4.77 -17.11
CA MET A 219 -5.91 -3.64 -17.64
C MET A 219 -4.44 -4.02 -17.75
N ALA A 220 -3.99 -4.34 -18.96
CA ALA A 220 -2.59 -4.57 -19.19
C ALA A 220 -1.95 -3.20 -19.02
N TRP A 221 -1.41 -2.94 -17.83
CA TRP A 221 -0.59 -1.79 -17.43
C TRP A 221 0.69 -1.70 -18.29
N THR A 222 0.59 -1.81 -19.61
CA THR A 222 1.69 -1.73 -20.57
C THR A 222 1.57 -0.47 -21.40
N ARG A 223 0.47 -0.29 -22.15
CA ARG A 223 0.37 0.92 -23.01
C ARG A 223 0.06 2.20 -22.25
N ARG A 224 -0.79 2.16 -21.23
CA ARG A 224 -1.11 3.33 -20.41
C ARG A 224 -0.12 3.59 -19.29
N SER A 225 0.70 2.61 -18.88
CA SER A 225 1.76 2.85 -17.91
C SER A 225 2.97 3.50 -18.56
N ASP A 226 3.35 3.13 -19.78
CA ASP A 226 4.39 3.85 -20.51
C ASP A 226 3.93 5.29 -20.82
N GLN A 227 2.65 5.49 -21.16
CA GLN A 227 2.07 6.84 -21.28
C GLN A 227 1.87 7.55 -19.94
N ALA A 228 1.57 6.85 -18.85
CA ALA A 228 1.43 7.46 -17.52
C ALA A 228 2.79 7.78 -16.93
N SER A 229 3.81 6.94 -17.11
CA SER A 229 5.22 7.22 -16.81
C SER A 229 5.74 8.35 -17.66
N ALA A 230 5.40 8.41 -18.95
CA ALA A 230 5.71 9.56 -19.81
C ALA A 230 4.97 10.83 -19.37
N ARG A 231 3.67 10.75 -19.08
CA ARG A 231 2.89 11.88 -18.55
C ARG A 231 3.37 12.32 -17.18
N LEU A 232 3.78 11.41 -16.31
CA LEU A 232 4.35 11.73 -14.99
C LEU A 232 5.73 12.36 -15.16
N ALA A 233 6.55 11.89 -16.12
CA ALA A 233 7.80 12.53 -16.49
C ALA A 233 7.57 13.93 -17.10
N GLU A 234 6.52 14.12 -17.90
CA GLU A 234 6.10 15.43 -18.42
C GLU A 234 5.61 16.33 -17.28
N VAL A 235 4.78 15.84 -16.36
CA VAL A 235 4.33 16.57 -15.15
C VAL A 235 5.52 16.94 -14.26
N GLN A 236 6.54 16.08 -14.14
CA GLN A 236 7.78 16.39 -13.42
C GLN A 236 8.64 17.45 -14.12
N GLN A 237 8.63 17.48 -15.45
CA GLN A 237 9.33 18.47 -16.26
C GLN A 237 8.53 19.76 -16.44
N THR A 238 7.24 19.74 -16.13
CA THR A 238 6.39 20.93 -16.19
C THR A 238 6.85 21.87 -15.07
N PRO A 239 7.25 23.11 -15.38
CA PRO A 239 7.68 24.06 -14.36
C PRO A 239 6.55 24.21 -13.35
N ARG A 240 6.76 23.79 -12.10
CA ARG A 240 5.82 24.10 -11.03
C ARG A 240 5.65 25.62 -11.00
N PRO A 241 4.43 26.15 -10.81
CA PRO A 241 4.25 27.58 -10.57
C PRO A 241 5.24 27.97 -9.47
N LYS A 242 5.99 29.05 -9.71
CA LYS A 242 7.00 29.55 -8.76
C LYS A 242 6.32 29.60 -7.40
N ALA A 243 6.83 28.84 -6.44
CA ALA A 243 6.37 28.93 -5.06
C ALA A 243 6.39 30.43 -4.68
N PRO A 244 5.36 30.92 -3.97
CA PRO A 244 5.36 32.30 -3.50
C PRO A 244 6.70 32.60 -2.83
N PRO A 245 7.23 33.84 -2.97
CA PRO A 245 8.52 34.19 -2.38
C PRO A 245 8.55 33.75 -0.91
N ARG A 246 9.58 32.99 -0.53
CA ARG A 246 9.75 32.48 0.84
C ARG A 246 9.59 33.66 1.80
N PRO A 247 8.64 33.65 2.74
CA PRO A 247 8.58 34.68 3.77
C PRO A 247 9.85 34.63 4.63
N GLU A 248 10.15 35.72 5.33
CA GLU A 248 11.39 35.96 6.11
C GLU A 248 11.58 34.98 7.31
N HIS A 249 10.79 33.92 7.40
CA HIS A 249 10.75 32.95 8.50
C HIS A 249 11.83 31.86 8.44
N ALA A 250 12.76 31.91 7.47
CA ALA A 250 13.80 30.90 7.24
C ALA A 250 14.73 30.61 8.44
N ALA A 251 14.61 31.35 9.55
CA ALA A 251 15.33 31.15 10.80
C ALA A 251 14.48 30.60 11.96
N ARG A 252 13.17 30.34 11.75
CA ARG A 252 12.25 29.88 12.79
C ARG A 252 12.09 28.36 12.73
N ARG A 253 12.26 27.70 13.88
CA ARG A 253 12.29 26.24 14.04
C ARG A 253 11.00 25.71 14.63
N ILE A 254 10.34 24.82 13.90
CA ILE A 254 9.10 24.17 14.34
C ILE A 254 9.38 22.69 14.58
N LEU A 255 9.14 22.22 15.81
CA LEU A 255 9.19 20.79 16.13
C LEU A 255 7.92 20.10 15.64
N VAL A 256 8.05 18.94 14.99
CA VAL A 256 6.91 18.06 14.69
C VAL A 256 7.06 16.76 15.48
N VAL A 257 6.03 16.35 16.22
CA VAL A 257 5.95 15.06 16.93
C VAL A 257 4.76 14.28 16.39
N GLU A 258 5.04 13.19 15.67
CA GLU A 258 4.06 12.39 14.92
C GLU A 258 4.68 11.02 14.64
N ASP A 259 3.98 9.94 15.01
CA ASP A 259 4.41 8.56 14.82
C ASP A 259 4.10 8.02 13.41
N ASP A 260 3.06 8.55 12.76
CA ASP A 260 2.79 8.28 11.35
C ASP A 260 3.79 9.01 10.46
N GLN A 261 4.76 8.27 9.92
CA GLN A 261 5.81 8.81 9.08
C GLN A 261 5.28 9.63 7.89
N PHE A 262 4.21 9.18 7.20
CA PHE A 262 3.72 9.90 6.03
C PHE A 262 3.06 11.21 6.41
N LEU A 263 2.32 11.22 7.50
CA LEU A 263 1.71 12.43 8.02
C LEU A 263 2.76 13.42 8.52
N ALA A 264 3.80 12.91 9.18
CA ALA A 264 4.93 13.68 9.64
C ALA A 264 5.65 14.38 8.47
N LEU A 265 5.82 13.68 7.34
CA LEU A 265 6.42 14.23 6.13
C LEU A 265 5.49 15.14 5.35
N HIS A 266 4.18 14.89 5.35
CA HIS A 266 3.22 15.84 4.80
C HIS A 266 3.25 17.16 5.57
N MET A 267 3.27 17.10 6.91
CA MET A 267 3.45 18.28 7.77
C MET A 267 4.78 18.98 7.48
N GLN A 268 5.89 18.23 7.40
CA GLN A 268 7.21 18.79 7.08
C GLN A 268 7.21 19.52 5.73
N ALA A 269 6.57 18.94 4.70
CA ALA A 269 6.48 19.55 3.39
C ALA A 269 5.68 20.86 3.41
N ILE A 270 4.54 20.89 4.12
CA ILE A 270 3.73 22.10 4.31
C ILE A 270 4.56 23.18 5.00
N LEU A 271 5.12 22.89 6.19
CA LEU A 271 5.90 23.85 6.96
C LEU A 271 7.13 24.37 6.20
N SER A 272 7.84 23.49 5.48
CA SER A 272 8.99 23.86 4.66
C SER A 272 8.58 24.76 3.48
N SER A 273 7.40 24.53 2.88
CA SER A 273 6.86 25.37 1.81
C SER A 273 6.47 26.77 2.30
N LEU A 274 6.07 26.88 3.57
CA LEU A 274 5.81 28.14 4.27
C LEU A 274 7.09 28.83 4.77
N GLY A 275 8.26 28.20 4.57
CA GLY A 275 9.57 28.79 4.88
C GLY A 275 10.10 28.52 6.29
N PHE A 276 9.54 27.56 7.03
CA PHE A 276 10.02 27.19 8.36
C PHE A 276 11.10 26.08 8.29
N GLU A 277 12.04 26.10 9.25
CA GLU A 277 12.94 24.98 9.50
C GLU A 277 12.21 23.96 10.37
N VAL A 278 12.06 22.73 9.90
CA VAL A 278 11.36 21.68 10.65
C VAL A 278 12.37 20.86 11.43
N LEU A 279 12.18 20.78 12.74
CA LEU A 279 12.94 19.92 13.65
C LEU A 279 12.15 18.65 13.93
N GLY A 280 12.79 17.50 13.76
CA GLY A 280 12.07 16.23 13.64
C GLY A 280 11.66 15.96 12.18
N PRO A 281 10.72 15.03 11.92
CA PRO A 281 9.68 14.61 12.86
C PRO A 281 10.14 13.62 13.93
N ALA A 282 9.61 13.77 15.14
CA ALA A 282 9.88 12.90 16.27
C ALA A 282 8.83 11.77 16.30
N PRO A 283 9.20 10.50 16.02
CA PRO A 283 8.24 9.41 15.86
C PRO A 283 7.76 8.80 17.19
N SER A 284 8.19 9.35 18.33
CA SER A 284 7.85 8.81 19.64
C SER A 284 7.85 9.88 20.72
N LEU A 285 7.16 9.57 21.83
CA LEU A 285 7.14 10.43 23.02
C LEU A 285 8.56 10.71 23.53
N GLU A 286 9.41 9.68 23.57
CA GLU A 286 10.80 9.78 24.00
C GLU A 286 11.61 10.72 23.09
N SER A 287 11.50 10.54 21.77
CA SER A 287 12.22 11.40 20.83
C SER A 287 11.72 12.84 20.88
N GLY A 288 10.41 13.05 21.09
CA GLY A 288 9.82 14.37 21.28
C GLY A 288 10.37 15.07 22.53
N LEU A 289 10.34 14.39 23.67
CA LEU A 289 10.90 14.90 24.93
C LEU A 289 12.39 15.23 24.81
N ARG A 290 13.17 14.35 24.17
CA ARG A 290 14.60 14.57 23.93
C ARG A 290 14.85 15.82 23.09
N LEU A 291 14.14 15.99 21.98
CA LEU A 291 14.31 17.17 21.11
C LEU A 291 13.91 18.47 21.82
N VAL A 292 12.86 18.45 22.64
CA VAL A 292 12.51 19.61 23.50
C VAL A 292 13.54 19.82 24.61
N ALA A 293 14.25 18.81 25.08
CA ALA A 293 15.30 18.98 26.09
C ALA A 293 16.61 19.54 25.51
N GLU A 294 17.04 19.02 24.36
CA GLU A 294 18.37 19.24 23.79
C GLU A 294 18.45 20.44 22.85
N THR A 295 17.32 20.97 22.40
CA THR A 295 17.32 22.07 21.43
C THR A 295 17.20 23.42 22.11
N ASP A 296 18.22 24.25 21.95
CA ASP A 296 18.28 25.59 22.57
C ASP A 296 17.16 26.51 22.07
N ARG A 297 16.87 26.49 20.76
CA ARG A 297 15.88 27.36 20.12
C ARG A 297 14.82 26.56 19.35
N LEU A 298 13.60 26.58 19.86
CA LEU A 298 12.36 26.22 19.16
C LEU A 298 11.45 27.46 19.18
N ASP A 299 10.84 27.77 18.04
CA ASP A 299 9.90 28.88 17.92
C ASP A 299 8.45 28.39 18.03
N ALA A 300 8.14 27.15 17.62
CA ALA A 300 6.85 26.51 17.86
C ALA A 300 6.93 24.97 17.82
N ALA A 301 5.83 24.28 18.12
CA ALA A 301 5.70 22.83 17.89
C ALA A 301 4.31 22.41 17.40
N VAL A 302 4.25 21.33 16.63
CA VAL A 302 3.02 20.64 16.21
C VAL A 302 3.06 19.20 16.74
N LEU A 303 2.04 18.82 17.49
CA LEU A 303 2.02 17.58 18.28
C LEU A 303 0.82 16.71 17.91
N ASP A 304 1.03 15.51 17.36
CA ASP A 304 -0.06 14.55 17.26
C ASP A 304 -0.48 14.05 18.64
N VAL A 305 -1.78 14.08 18.93
CA VAL A 305 -2.31 13.78 20.27
C VAL A 305 -2.00 12.34 20.69
N ARG A 306 -2.08 11.41 19.73
CA ARG A 306 -1.85 9.98 19.94
C ARG A 306 -0.58 9.61 19.22
N LEU A 307 0.30 8.94 19.95
CA LEU A 307 1.51 8.34 19.42
C LEU A 307 1.41 6.83 19.58
N ASP A 308 2.40 6.16 19.00
CA ASP A 308 2.46 4.72 18.92
C ASP A 308 2.32 4.04 20.29
N GLN A 309 1.84 2.79 20.29
CA GLN A 309 1.55 2.04 21.52
C GLN A 309 0.53 2.71 22.48
N GLY A 310 -0.29 3.63 21.96
CA GLY A 310 -1.33 4.32 22.75
C GLY A 310 -0.77 5.40 23.67
N GLN A 311 0.49 5.82 23.47
CA GLN A 311 1.08 6.92 24.20
C GLN A 311 0.40 8.25 23.83
N ARG A 312 0.43 9.22 24.75
CA ARG A 312 -0.09 10.57 24.53
C ARG A 312 1.05 11.56 24.53
N VAL A 313 1.00 12.53 23.63
CA VAL A 313 2.06 13.56 23.48
C VAL A 313 2.07 14.60 24.61
N PHE A 314 1.10 14.56 25.53
CA PHE A 314 0.93 15.53 26.60
C PHE A 314 2.16 15.82 27.48
N PRO A 315 3.06 14.85 27.77
CA PRO A 315 4.30 15.18 28.46
C PRO A 315 5.20 16.16 27.67
N VAL A 316 5.23 16.04 26.33
CA VAL A 316 5.92 17.02 25.45
C VAL A 316 5.23 18.38 25.55
N ALA A 317 3.90 18.43 25.47
CA ALA A 317 3.13 19.66 25.58
C ALA A 317 3.39 20.40 26.90
N ARG A 318 3.43 19.68 28.03
CA ARG A 318 3.76 20.26 29.35
C ARG A 318 5.19 20.81 29.40
N MET A 319 6.14 20.12 28.79
CA MET A 319 7.52 20.58 28.73
C MET A 319 7.66 21.85 27.87
N LEU A 320 6.92 21.93 26.76
CA LEU A 320 6.83 23.14 25.92
C LEU A 320 6.20 24.31 26.70
N GLN A 321 5.14 24.08 27.47
CA GLN A 321 4.55 25.10 28.37
C GLN A 321 5.55 25.61 29.40
N GLN A 322 6.32 24.72 30.04
CA GLN A 322 7.35 25.10 31.01
C GLN A 322 8.45 25.97 30.37
N ARG A 323 8.81 25.67 29.12
CA ARG A 323 9.75 26.46 28.32
C ARG A 323 9.13 27.69 27.65
N ARG A 324 7.81 27.90 27.80
CA ARG A 324 7.03 28.97 27.14
C ARG A 324 7.16 28.95 25.61
N ILE A 325 7.22 27.75 25.03
CA ILE A 325 7.22 27.55 23.58
C ILE A 325 5.76 27.31 23.14
N PRO A 326 5.23 28.09 22.19
CA PRO A 326 3.87 27.90 21.68
C PRO A 326 3.76 26.61 20.87
N PHE A 327 2.62 25.94 20.94
CA PHE A 327 2.40 24.69 20.21
C PHE A 327 0.93 24.51 19.82
N SER A 328 0.71 23.69 18.80
CA SER A 328 -0.62 23.22 18.41
C SER A 328 -0.72 21.71 18.53
N PHE A 329 -1.91 21.21 18.83
CA PHE A 329 -2.22 19.80 18.67
C PHE A 329 -2.68 19.49 17.26
N MET A 330 -2.45 18.27 16.83
CA MET A 330 -3.01 17.68 15.62
C MET A 330 -3.86 16.46 16.03
N THR A 331 -5.07 16.33 15.49
CA THR A 331 -5.96 15.20 15.81
C THR A 331 -6.97 14.93 14.70
N GLY A 332 -7.35 13.66 14.53
CA GLY A 332 -8.44 13.26 13.62
C GLY A 332 -9.84 13.34 14.25
N TYR A 333 -9.94 13.57 15.57
CA TYR A 333 -11.20 13.65 16.31
C TYR A 333 -11.08 14.66 17.46
N THR A 334 -12.21 15.20 17.92
CA THR A 334 -12.24 16.01 19.13
C THR A 334 -11.86 15.16 20.34
N ASP A 335 -10.83 15.55 21.07
CA ASP A 335 -10.33 14.82 22.25
C ASP A 335 -10.58 15.67 23.51
N PRO A 336 -11.46 15.23 24.44
CA PRO A 336 -11.84 16.01 25.63
C PRO A 336 -10.67 16.32 26.57
N GLU A 337 -9.59 15.54 26.52
CA GLU A 337 -8.41 15.79 27.36
C GLU A 337 -7.59 17.01 26.89
N LEU A 338 -7.91 17.56 25.71
CA LEU A 338 -7.31 18.81 25.22
C LEU A 338 -7.80 20.03 26.00
N ASP A 339 -8.95 19.96 26.68
CA ASP A 339 -9.52 21.08 27.47
C ASP A 339 -8.56 21.56 28.57
N GLY A 340 -7.56 20.75 28.96
CA GLY A 340 -6.51 21.11 29.91
C GLY A 340 -5.35 21.92 29.31
N PHE A 341 -5.38 22.24 28.01
CA PHE A 341 -4.34 22.96 27.31
C PHE A 341 -4.93 24.14 26.51
N GLU A 342 -4.37 25.33 26.71
CA GLU A 342 -4.66 26.49 25.85
C GLU A 342 -3.79 26.43 24.59
N ALA A 343 -4.17 25.56 23.64
CA ALA A 343 -3.44 25.37 22.39
C ALA A 343 -4.41 25.21 21.20
N PRO A 344 -4.14 25.83 20.04
CA PRO A 344 -4.94 25.61 18.83
C PRO A 344 -4.82 24.16 18.35
N VAL A 345 -5.81 23.72 17.59
CA VAL A 345 -5.92 22.36 17.08
C VAL A 345 -6.01 22.36 15.56
N ILE A 346 -5.12 21.60 14.92
CA ILE A 346 -5.16 21.27 13.50
C ILE A 346 -5.95 19.96 13.35
N GLN A 347 -7.07 20.00 12.62
CA GLN A 347 -7.80 18.77 12.31
C GLN A 347 -7.14 18.00 11.15
N LYS A 348 -7.01 16.69 11.31
CA LYS A 348 -6.70 15.78 10.19
C LYS A 348 -7.98 15.63 9.33
N PRO A 349 -7.93 15.65 7.99
CA PRO A 349 -6.73 15.64 7.15
C PRO A 349 -6.03 17.00 7.06
N LEU A 350 -4.70 16.98 6.97
CA LEU A 350 -3.88 18.19 6.91
C LEU A 350 -4.09 18.95 5.60
N GLU A 351 -4.65 20.15 5.69
CA GLU A 351 -4.75 21.11 4.59
C GLU A 351 -3.72 22.24 4.78
N THR A 352 -3.05 22.63 3.69
CA THR A 352 -1.98 23.65 3.73
C THR A 352 -2.44 24.97 4.35
N ASP A 353 -3.64 25.44 4.01
CA ASP A 353 -4.19 26.71 4.50
C ASP A 353 -4.54 26.64 6.00
N SER A 354 -5.05 25.49 6.47
CA SER A 354 -5.35 25.26 7.89
C SER A 354 -4.08 25.26 8.73
N VAL A 355 -3.03 24.56 8.27
CA VAL A 355 -1.73 24.56 8.94
C VAL A 355 -1.13 25.96 8.95
N ALA A 356 -1.15 26.68 7.82
CA ALA A 356 -0.62 28.04 7.73
C ALA A 356 -1.30 28.97 8.75
N ALA A 357 -2.63 28.96 8.82
CA ALA A 357 -3.38 29.79 9.76
C ALA A 357 -3.03 29.50 11.23
N VAL A 358 -2.88 28.22 11.61
CA VAL A 358 -2.50 27.85 12.98
C VAL A 358 -1.06 28.24 13.29
N ILE A 359 -0.13 28.01 12.36
CA ILE A 359 1.28 28.35 12.58
C ILE A 359 1.48 29.88 12.67
N GLU A 360 0.75 30.67 11.88
CA GLU A 360 0.75 32.13 12.01
C GLU A 360 0.31 32.56 13.42
N GLN A 361 -0.73 31.93 13.99
CA GLN A 361 -1.18 32.21 15.36
C GLN A 361 -0.17 31.84 16.45
N LEU A 362 0.70 30.85 16.21
CA LEU A 362 1.70 30.43 17.19
C LEU A 362 2.92 31.36 17.20
N ILE A 363 3.22 32.00 16.07
CA ILE A 363 4.50 32.66 15.83
C ILE A 363 4.37 34.20 15.81
N HIS A 364 3.14 34.72 15.72
CA HIS A 364 2.80 36.15 15.85
C HIS A 364 2.05 36.42 17.15
#